data_AF-A0A3A0A280-F1
#
_entry.id   AF-A0A3A0A280-F1
#
_cell.length_a   1.000
_cell.length_b   1.000
_cell.length_c   1.000
_cell.angle_alpha   90.00
_cell.angle_beta   90.00
_cell.angle_gamma   90.00
#
_symmetry.space_group_name_H-M   'P 1'
#
loop_
_entity.id
_entity.type
_entity.pdbx_description
1 polymer ?
#
loop_
_entity_poly.entity_id
_entity_poly.type
_entity_poly.pdbx_seq_one_letter_code
_entity_poly.pdbx_strand_id
1 'polypeptide(L)'
;MNSKTAALPAVVIGGPPHSGKSVLAFSLSRALRARAVPHYVLRAYPDGEGDWANQADRELVRALRVKGVGTPEWVHHITRDLAARPLPLIVDPGGKPTAWQEPIFRECTHGILLCPDDASRQEWRARFYAHDLVLLADLKSELHGVNALTSAHGILRGVLAGLERGQHAAGPAFQELVAWLARLFDYSAAERRALHLNQAPAELVVELERLGAGLNVLDAQQEWHPDALPRVLDYLPVGQPLAVYGRGPNWLYAALACHAHPGAFYQFDSRLGWLEPPPTIPQANFQTLLRAEWRYAPDALSLTLQLADSYLDYSEIKTIAIPPLPQTHTLILNGKLPLWLWTALARAYRHVARLAIYQPQLAGAIVIRSHNPNEIGARLLYDARRAADQTFFNL
;
A
#
# COMPACT_ATOMS: atom_id res chain seq x y z
N MET A 1 1.23 -30.58 16.26
CA MET A 1 0.66 -29.26 16.62
C MET A 1 0.74 -28.37 15.40
N ASN A 2 -0.41 -27.98 14.82
CA ASN A 2 -0.44 -27.19 13.58
C ASN A 2 0.13 -25.78 13.81
N SER A 3 1.21 -25.44 13.11
CA SER A 3 1.92 -24.15 13.19
C SER A 3 1.04 -22.91 12.92
N LYS A 4 -0.15 -23.09 12.32
CA LYS A 4 -1.09 -22.01 12.01
C LYS A 4 -1.66 -21.28 13.25
N THR A 5 -1.67 -21.92 14.42
CA THR A 5 -2.29 -21.35 15.64
C THR A 5 -1.43 -20.29 16.35
N ALA A 6 -0.12 -20.20 16.04
CA ALA A 6 0.78 -19.20 16.62
C ALA A 6 0.89 -17.90 15.80
N ALA A 7 0.38 -17.90 14.56
CA ALA A 7 0.49 -16.77 13.64
C ALA A 7 -0.78 -15.91 13.64
N LEU A 8 -0.64 -14.61 13.38
CA LEU A 8 -1.77 -13.66 13.34
C LEU A 8 -2.85 -14.06 12.32
N PRO A 9 -4.08 -13.56 12.41
CA PRO A 9 -5.08 -13.86 11.40
C PRO A 9 -4.69 -13.39 9.99
N ALA A 10 -4.81 -14.28 9.00
CA ALA A 10 -4.79 -13.95 7.57
C ALA A 10 -6.10 -14.42 6.93
N VAL A 11 -6.89 -13.48 6.40
CA VAL A 11 -8.25 -13.69 5.88
C VAL A 11 -8.25 -13.51 4.37
N VAL A 12 -8.46 -14.58 3.62
CA VAL A 12 -8.52 -14.52 2.15
C VAL A 12 -9.94 -14.17 1.67
N ILE A 13 -10.05 -13.28 0.68
CA ILE A 13 -11.31 -13.00 -0.03
C ILE A 13 -11.32 -13.84 -1.31
N GLY A 14 -12.13 -14.89 -1.33
CA GLY A 14 -12.29 -15.81 -2.45
C GLY A 14 -13.53 -15.50 -3.28
N GLY A 15 -13.43 -15.66 -4.59
CA GLY A 15 -14.54 -15.47 -5.52
C GLY A 15 -14.08 -15.28 -6.96
N PRO A 16 -14.95 -15.52 -7.95
CA PRO A 16 -14.59 -15.44 -9.36
C PRO A 16 -14.20 -14.02 -9.78
N PRO A 17 -13.63 -13.80 -10.98
CA PRO A 17 -13.41 -12.47 -11.51
C PRO A 17 -14.70 -11.65 -11.51
N HIS A 18 -14.57 -10.33 -11.35
CA HIS A 18 -15.69 -9.38 -11.37
C HIS A 18 -16.72 -9.50 -10.24
N SER A 19 -16.50 -10.34 -9.21
CA SER A 19 -17.38 -10.40 -8.03
C SER A 19 -17.22 -9.25 -7.02
N GLY A 20 -16.43 -8.21 -7.33
CA GLY A 20 -16.25 -7.06 -6.43
C GLY A 20 -15.22 -7.24 -5.31
N LYS A 21 -14.38 -8.29 -5.33
CA LYS A 21 -13.35 -8.55 -4.30
C LYS A 21 -12.47 -7.35 -3.96
N SER A 22 -11.90 -6.67 -4.97
CA SER A 22 -11.04 -5.50 -4.77
C SER A 22 -11.77 -4.36 -4.06
N VAL A 23 -13.06 -4.15 -4.40
CA VAL A 23 -13.95 -3.14 -3.81
C VAL A 23 -14.29 -3.51 -2.37
N LEU A 24 -14.59 -4.79 -2.10
CA LEU A 24 -14.83 -5.29 -0.75
C LEU A 24 -13.58 -5.13 0.13
N ALA A 25 -12.41 -5.57 -0.34
CA ALA A 25 -11.15 -5.45 0.39
C ALA A 25 -10.83 -3.98 0.75
N PHE A 26 -11.01 -3.07 -0.21
CA PHE A 26 -10.83 -1.64 0.01
C PHE A 26 -11.84 -1.08 1.03
N SER A 27 -13.12 -1.42 0.89
CA SER A 27 -14.20 -0.97 1.79
C SER A 27 -14.00 -1.49 3.21
N LEU A 28 -13.65 -2.77 3.37
CA LEU A 28 -13.31 -3.38 4.65
C LEU A 28 -12.11 -2.67 5.28
N SER A 29 -11.05 -2.43 4.51
CA SER A 29 -9.87 -1.76 5.03
C SER A 29 -10.19 -0.35 5.51
N ARG A 30 -11.00 0.41 4.76
CA ARG A 30 -11.45 1.75 5.20
C ARG A 30 -12.27 1.68 6.50
N ALA A 31 -13.24 0.76 6.58
CA ALA A 31 -14.10 0.63 7.75
C ALA A 31 -13.34 0.17 8.99
N LEU A 32 -12.36 -0.74 8.84
CA LEU A 32 -11.49 -1.19 9.94
C LEU A 32 -10.53 -0.08 10.39
N ARG A 33 -9.99 0.73 9.46
CA ARG A 33 -9.17 1.91 9.80
C ARG A 33 -9.95 2.93 10.62
N ALA A 34 -11.21 3.19 10.26
CA ALA A 34 -12.08 4.09 11.02
C ALA A 34 -12.37 3.58 12.46
N ARG A 35 -12.08 2.31 12.75
CA ARG A 35 -12.16 1.70 14.08
C ARG A 35 -10.79 1.49 14.73
N ALA A 36 -9.73 2.07 14.17
CA ALA A 36 -8.34 1.91 14.60
C ALA A 36 -7.86 0.44 14.71
N VAL A 37 -8.42 -0.47 13.89
CA VAL A 37 -8.03 -1.89 13.90
C VAL A 37 -6.76 -2.07 13.08
N PRO A 38 -5.63 -2.52 13.66
CA PRO A 38 -4.39 -2.74 12.92
C PRO A 38 -4.52 -3.92 11.97
N HIS A 39 -4.27 -3.67 10.68
CA HIS A 39 -4.30 -4.70 9.63
C HIS A 39 -3.56 -4.20 8.38
N TYR A 40 -3.36 -5.07 7.40
CA TYR A 40 -2.91 -4.69 6.06
C TYR A 40 -3.66 -5.47 4.97
N VAL A 41 -3.85 -4.85 3.80
CA VAL A 41 -4.43 -5.53 2.63
C VAL A 41 -3.28 -5.98 1.73
N LEU A 42 -3.06 -7.30 1.66
CA LEU A 42 -2.08 -7.89 0.77
C LEU A 42 -2.75 -8.27 -0.55
N ARG A 43 -2.37 -7.58 -1.62
CA ARG A 43 -2.66 -8.02 -3.00
C ARG A 43 -1.66 -9.13 -3.35
N ALA A 44 -2.10 -10.37 -3.23
CA ALA A 44 -1.27 -11.55 -3.42
C ALA A 44 -1.11 -11.93 -4.90
N TYR A 45 -1.61 -11.11 -5.83
CA TYR A 45 -1.37 -11.24 -7.26
C TYR A 45 -1.18 -9.85 -7.91
N PRO A 46 -0.22 -9.69 -8.85
CA PRO A 46 0.16 -8.39 -9.40
C PRO A 46 -0.80 -7.89 -10.50
N ASP A 47 -2.12 -7.89 -10.25
CA ASP A 47 -3.15 -7.40 -11.20
C ASP A 47 -3.11 -5.88 -11.44
N GLY A 48 -2.14 -5.17 -10.86
CA GLY A 48 -1.97 -3.72 -11.00
C GLY A 48 -2.91 -2.88 -10.14
N GLU A 49 -3.72 -3.48 -9.27
CA GLU A 49 -4.73 -2.80 -8.45
C GLU A 49 -4.20 -2.45 -7.05
N GLY A 50 -4.54 -1.26 -6.56
CA GLY A 50 -4.25 -0.79 -5.20
C GLY A 50 -5.33 0.21 -4.74
N ASP A 51 -5.28 0.67 -3.48
CA ASP A 51 -6.30 1.60 -2.92
C ASP A 51 -6.45 2.88 -3.76
N TRP A 52 -5.34 3.38 -4.34
CA TRP A 52 -5.33 4.54 -5.25
C TRP A 52 -6.23 4.35 -6.48
N ALA A 53 -6.39 3.12 -6.98
CA ALA A 53 -7.23 2.82 -8.14
C ALA A 53 -8.74 2.94 -7.85
N ASN A 54 -9.12 2.93 -6.56
CA ASN A 54 -10.49 3.20 -6.11
C ASN A 54 -10.71 4.68 -5.71
N GLN A 55 -9.64 5.44 -5.52
CA GLN A 55 -9.67 6.83 -5.03
C GLN A 55 -9.39 7.88 -6.12
N ALA A 56 -8.66 7.53 -7.18
CA ALA A 56 -8.33 8.42 -8.28
C ALA A 56 -9.38 8.37 -9.42
N ASP A 57 -9.38 9.39 -10.27
CA ASP A 57 -10.24 9.46 -11.45
C ASP A 57 -10.12 8.20 -12.34
N ARG A 58 -11.25 7.71 -12.87
CA ARG A 58 -11.31 6.43 -13.59
C ARG A 58 -10.47 6.43 -14.87
N GLU A 59 -10.35 7.55 -15.57
CA GLU A 59 -9.51 7.66 -16.76
C GLU A 59 -8.03 7.72 -16.39
N LEU A 60 -7.69 8.45 -15.33
CA LEU A 60 -6.33 8.49 -14.77
C LEU A 60 -5.86 7.12 -14.29
N VAL A 61 -6.73 6.35 -13.64
CA VAL A 61 -6.44 4.97 -13.21
C VAL A 61 -6.18 4.06 -14.41
N ARG A 62 -6.95 4.18 -15.49
CA ARG A 62 -6.72 3.39 -16.72
C ARG A 62 -5.38 3.73 -17.36
N ALA A 63 -5.01 5.01 -17.40
CA ALA A 63 -3.75 5.48 -17.99
C ALA A 63 -2.51 5.05 -17.18
N LEU A 64 -2.60 5.03 -15.85
CA LEU A 64 -1.46 4.74 -14.96
C LEU A 64 -1.35 3.26 -14.53
N ARG A 65 -2.36 2.43 -14.79
CA ARG A 65 -2.38 1.03 -14.35
C ARG A 65 -1.47 0.17 -15.22
N VAL A 66 -0.37 -0.28 -14.63
CA VAL A 66 0.46 -1.39 -15.15
C VAL A 66 0.01 -2.70 -14.51
N LYS A 67 -0.50 -3.64 -15.32
CA LYS A 67 -0.75 -5.02 -14.88
C LYS A 67 0.56 -5.81 -14.94
N GLY A 68 0.97 -6.41 -13.83
CA GLY A 68 2.11 -7.33 -13.81
C GLY A 68 1.69 -8.75 -14.20
N VAL A 69 2.65 -9.56 -14.58
CA VAL A 69 2.49 -11.02 -14.70
C VAL A 69 3.05 -11.64 -13.41
N GLY A 70 2.25 -12.48 -12.75
CA GLY A 70 2.73 -13.23 -11.58
C GLY A 70 3.66 -14.37 -12.01
N THR A 71 4.75 -14.58 -11.28
CA THR A 71 5.69 -15.68 -11.48
C THR A 71 5.67 -16.65 -10.28
N PRO A 72 6.16 -17.90 -10.42
CA PRO A 72 6.33 -18.80 -9.28
C PRO A 72 7.18 -18.19 -8.16
N GLU A 73 8.23 -17.46 -8.51
CA GLU A 73 9.11 -16.74 -7.57
C GLU A 73 8.32 -15.67 -6.82
N TRP A 74 7.47 -14.89 -7.51
CA TRP A 74 6.55 -13.94 -6.86
C TRP A 74 5.70 -14.62 -5.78
N VAL A 75 5.10 -15.77 -6.08
CA VAL A 75 4.30 -16.51 -5.11
C VAL A 75 5.15 -16.99 -3.93
N HIS A 76 6.38 -17.46 -4.17
CA HIS A 76 7.28 -17.87 -3.10
C HIS A 76 7.56 -16.71 -2.11
N HIS A 77 7.86 -15.52 -2.61
CA HIS A 77 8.07 -14.36 -1.73
C HIS A 77 6.79 -13.96 -0.99
N ILE A 78 5.63 -13.99 -1.66
CA ILE A 78 4.34 -13.71 -1.02
C ILE A 78 4.03 -14.73 0.09
N THR A 79 4.30 -16.02 -0.12
CA THR A 79 4.05 -17.03 0.93
C THR A 79 4.98 -16.87 2.11
N ARG A 80 6.25 -16.53 1.86
CA ARG A 80 7.20 -16.21 2.93
C ARG A 80 6.71 -15.04 3.77
N ASP A 81 6.32 -13.95 3.13
CA ASP A 81 5.84 -12.74 3.82
C ASP A 81 4.50 -12.98 4.55
N LEU A 82 3.61 -13.79 3.97
CA LEU A 82 2.38 -14.24 4.63
C LEU A 82 2.69 -15.03 5.89
N ALA A 83 3.64 -15.98 5.85
CA ALA A 83 4.02 -16.78 6.99
C ALA A 83 4.63 -15.93 8.13
N ALA A 84 5.41 -14.90 7.77
CA ALA A 84 6.10 -14.01 8.71
C ALA A 84 5.31 -12.74 9.09
N ARG A 85 4.01 -12.67 8.73
CA ARG A 85 3.19 -11.45 8.84
C ARG A 85 3.24 -10.76 10.23
N PRO A 86 3.61 -9.47 10.31
CA PRO A 86 3.68 -8.73 11.57
C PRO A 86 2.31 -8.19 12.02
N LEU A 87 1.33 -8.16 11.11
CA LEU A 87 -0.04 -7.69 11.34
C LEU A 87 -1.07 -8.67 10.78
N PRO A 88 -2.34 -8.62 11.26
CA PRO A 88 -3.42 -9.32 10.60
C PRO A 88 -3.58 -8.87 9.14
N LEU A 89 -3.88 -9.82 8.25
CA LEU A 89 -3.93 -9.58 6.81
C LEU A 89 -5.32 -9.84 6.23
N ILE A 90 -5.74 -8.97 5.32
CA ILE A 90 -6.77 -9.25 4.32
C ILE A 90 -6.05 -9.59 3.02
N VAL A 91 -6.26 -10.80 2.51
CA VAL A 91 -5.53 -11.32 1.35
C VAL A 91 -6.45 -11.37 0.13
N ASP A 92 -6.04 -10.73 -0.95
CA ASP A 92 -6.70 -10.78 -2.25
C ASP A 92 -5.83 -11.57 -3.24
N PRO A 93 -6.17 -12.84 -3.54
CA PRO A 93 -5.36 -13.72 -4.38
C PRO A 93 -5.67 -13.57 -5.88
N GLY A 94 -6.55 -12.66 -6.27
CA GLY A 94 -7.07 -12.56 -7.63
C GLY A 94 -8.26 -13.50 -7.89
N GLY A 95 -8.80 -13.47 -9.11
CA GLY A 95 -10.06 -14.15 -9.44
C GLY A 95 -9.93 -15.55 -10.06
N LYS A 96 -8.74 -15.96 -10.50
CA LYS A 96 -8.50 -17.27 -11.13
C LYS A 96 -7.17 -17.88 -10.63
N PRO A 97 -7.07 -18.27 -9.35
CA PRO A 97 -5.84 -18.84 -8.85
C PRO A 97 -5.59 -20.19 -9.55
N THR A 98 -4.37 -20.37 -10.00
CA THR A 98 -3.83 -21.59 -10.61
C THR A 98 -3.12 -22.45 -9.55
N ALA A 99 -2.77 -23.69 -9.90
CA ALA A 99 -2.16 -24.64 -8.97
C ALA A 99 -0.89 -24.10 -8.27
N TRP A 100 -0.05 -23.32 -8.97
CA TRP A 100 1.16 -22.75 -8.39
C TRP A 100 0.90 -21.58 -7.44
N GLN A 101 -0.33 -21.05 -7.40
CA GLN A 101 -0.76 -20.01 -6.46
C GLN A 101 -1.44 -20.58 -5.20
N GLU A 102 -1.80 -21.87 -5.21
CA GLU A 102 -2.39 -22.58 -4.06
C GLU A 102 -1.57 -22.46 -2.75
N PRO A 103 -0.22 -22.37 -2.77
CA PRO A 103 0.56 -22.09 -1.56
C PRO A 103 0.11 -20.83 -0.78
N ILE A 104 -0.44 -19.80 -1.43
CA ILE A 104 -0.96 -18.59 -0.75
C ILE A 104 -2.09 -18.95 0.24
N PHE A 105 -2.97 -19.88 -0.14
CA PHE A 105 -4.10 -20.30 0.68
C PHE A 105 -3.65 -21.10 1.89
N ARG A 106 -2.54 -21.85 1.79
CA ARG A 106 -1.97 -22.59 2.92
C ARG A 106 -1.55 -21.67 4.05
N GLU A 107 -1.05 -20.49 3.73
CA GLU A 107 -0.63 -19.49 4.73
C GLU A 107 -1.79 -18.68 5.31
N CYS A 108 -2.97 -18.77 4.70
CA CYS A 108 -4.19 -18.15 5.22
C CYS A 108 -4.82 -19.00 6.34
N THR A 109 -5.56 -18.32 7.20
CA THR A 109 -6.22 -18.92 8.38
C THR A 109 -7.74 -18.98 8.22
N HIS A 110 -8.30 -17.96 7.56
CA HIS A 110 -9.74 -17.76 7.42
C HIS A 110 -10.09 -17.38 5.99
N GLY A 111 -11.35 -17.59 5.62
CA GLY A 111 -11.87 -17.26 4.29
C GLY A 111 -13.18 -16.48 4.32
N ILE A 112 -13.33 -15.56 3.37
CA ILE A 112 -14.59 -14.90 3.01
C ILE A 112 -14.90 -15.29 1.56
N LEU A 113 -16.03 -15.94 1.33
CA LEU A 113 -16.53 -16.23 -0.01
C LEU A 113 -17.42 -15.09 -0.49
N LEU A 114 -17.18 -14.64 -1.72
CA LEU A 114 -17.97 -13.61 -2.40
C LEU A 114 -18.22 -14.05 -3.85
N CYS A 115 -19.35 -14.74 -4.05
CA CYS A 115 -19.67 -15.41 -5.33
C CYS A 115 -21.05 -14.97 -5.86
N PRO A 116 -21.20 -14.72 -7.17
CA PRO A 116 -22.49 -14.33 -7.75
C PRO A 116 -23.44 -15.51 -7.97
N ASP A 117 -22.90 -16.72 -8.14
CA ASP A 117 -23.63 -17.95 -8.47
C ASP A 117 -23.16 -19.15 -7.64
N ASP A 118 -23.96 -20.22 -7.64
CA ASP A 118 -23.69 -21.41 -6.84
C ASP A 118 -22.52 -22.24 -7.36
N ALA A 119 -22.26 -22.24 -8.67
CA ALA A 119 -21.18 -23.01 -9.27
C ALA A 119 -19.81 -22.48 -8.82
N SER A 120 -19.59 -21.17 -8.94
CA SER A 120 -18.39 -20.50 -8.44
C SER A 120 -18.29 -20.58 -6.92
N ARG A 121 -19.41 -20.48 -6.19
CA ARG A 121 -19.42 -20.70 -4.73
C ARG A 121 -18.90 -22.09 -4.37
N GLN A 122 -19.36 -23.14 -5.06
CA GLN A 122 -18.92 -24.51 -4.80
C GLN A 122 -17.44 -24.69 -5.09
N GLU A 123 -16.94 -24.17 -6.21
CA GLU A 123 -15.51 -24.22 -6.57
C GLU A 123 -14.62 -23.59 -5.49
N TRP A 124 -14.94 -22.36 -5.10
CA TRP A 124 -14.15 -21.63 -4.09
C TRP A 124 -14.27 -22.24 -2.70
N ARG A 125 -15.45 -22.77 -2.34
CA ARG A 125 -15.65 -23.47 -1.08
C ARG A 125 -14.84 -24.77 -1.01
N ALA A 126 -14.78 -25.53 -2.10
CA ALA A 126 -13.94 -26.73 -2.18
C ALA A 126 -12.45 -26.36 -2.01
N ARG A 127 -12.01 -25.26 -2.63
CA ARG A 127 -10.65 -24.73 -2.47
C ARG A 127 -10.36 -24.35 -1.02
N PHE A 128 -11.25 -23.64 -0.35
CA PHE A 128 -11.08 -23.26 1.05
C PHE A 128 -11.02 -24.47 1.98
N TYR A 129 -11.87 -25.47 1.72
CA TYR A 129 -11.85 -26.74 2.43
C TYR A 129 -10.52 -27.48 2.26
N ALA A 130 -9.98 -27.54 1.03
CA ALA A 130 -8.71 -28.21 0.75
C ALA A 130 -7.48 -27.60 1.45
N HIS A 131 -7.59 -26.37 1.96
CA HIS A 131 -6.51 -25.67 2.69
C HIS A 131 -6.82 -25.40 4.16
N ASP A 132 -7.84 -26.06 4.69
CA ASP A 132 -8.27 -25.94 6.09
C ASP A 132 -8.58 -24.50 6.52
N LEU A 133 -9.19 -23.72 5.62
CA LEU A 133 -9.58 -22.35 5.92
C LEU A 133 -10.87 -22.30 6.74
N VAL A 134 -10.84 -21.59 7.86
CA VAL A 134 -12.04 -21.32 8.66
C VAL A 134 -12.92 -20.33 7.90
N LEU A 135 -14.09 -20.79 7.45
CA LEU A 135 -15.02 -19.96 6.70
C LEU A 135 -15.71 -18.95 7.63
N LEU A 136 -15.40 -17.67 7.49
CA LEU A 136 -16.04 -16.59 8.24
C LEU A 136 -17.35 -16.16 7.60
N ALA A 137 -17.38 -16.05 6.28
CA ALA A 137 -18.54 -15.56 5.56
C ALA A 137 -18.74 -16.26 4.22
N ASP A 138 -20.00 -16.50 3.87
CA ASP A 138 -20.47 -17.00 2.59
C ASP A 138 -21.49 -16.01 2.03
N LEU A 139 -21.01 -15.12 1.16
CA LEU A 139 -21.74 -13.95 0.67
C LEU A 139 -22.06 -14.09 -0.81
N LYS A 140 -23.30 -13.75 -1.16
CA LYS A 140 -23.72 -13.56 -2.56
C LYS A 140 -23.29 -12.17 -3.03
N SER A 141 -22.57 -12.11 -4.15
CA SER A 141 -22.25 -10.86 -4.84
C SER A 141 -23.35 -10.53 -5.85
N GLU A 142 -24.02 -9.40 -5.70
CA GLU A 142 -25.10 -9.01 -6.60
C GLU A 142 -24.92 -7.58 -7.11
N LEU A 143 -24.79 -7.38 -8.42
CA LEU A 143 -24.54 -6.03 -8.94
C LEU A 143 -25.75 -5.10 -8.71
N HIS A 144 -26.96 -5.59 -9.04
CA HIS A 144 -28.22 -4.87 -8.94
C HIS A 144 -29.12 -5.51 -7.89
N GLY A 145 -28.72 -5.43 -6.62
CA GLY A 145 -29.45 -6.00 -5.49
C GLY A 145 -29.48 -5.07 -4.28
N VAL A 146 -30.00 -5.60 -3.17
CA VAL A 146 -30.02 -4.89 -1.88
C VAL A 146 -29.13 -5.64 -0.90
N ASN A 147 -28.30 -4.91 -0.17
CA ASN A 147 -27.49 -5.49 0.90
C ASN A 147 -28.38 -6.06 2.00
N ALA A 148 -28.21 -7.34 2.34
CA ALA A 148 -29.06 -8.04 3.30
C ALA A 148 -28.24 -9.03 4.13
N LEU A 149 -28.46 -9.06 5.44
CA LEU A 149 -27.90 -10.06 6.35
C LEU A 149 -28.93 -11.17 6.55
N THR A 150 -28.55 -12.41 6.24
CA THR A 150 -29.42 -13.58 6.39
C THR A 150 -29.11 -14.36 7.66
N SER A 151 -27.83 -14.47 8.02
CA SER A 151 -27.40 -15.12 9.27
C SER A 151 -26.08 -14.54 9.76
N ALA A 152 -25.94 -14.41 11.07
CA ALA A 152 -24.70 -14.09 11.77
C ALA A 152 -24.35 -15.16 12.83
N HIS A 153 -24.86 -16.38 12.68
CA HIS A 153 -24.54 -17.49 13.59
C HIS A 153 -23.58 -18.48 12.92
N GLY A 154 -22.38 -18.62 13.48
CA GLY A 154 -21.33 -19.51 12.99
C GLY A 154 -20.64 -18.99 11.73
N ILE A 155 -21.37 -18.92 10.62
CA ILE A 155 -20.91 -18.38 9.34
C ILE A 155 -21.82 -17.22 8.96
N LEU A 156 -21.24 -16.06 8.68
CA LEU A 156 -21.97 -14.90 8.20
C LEU A 156 -22.50 -15.17 6.79
N ARG A 157 -23.80 -15.01 6.59
CA ARG A 157 -24.47 -15.19 5.28
C ARG A 157 -25.30 -13.99 4.93
N GLY A 158 -25.32 -13.65 3.65
CA GLY A 158 -26.07 -12.51 3.16
C GLY A 158 -25.75 -12.15 1.72
N VAL A 159 -26.26 -11.00 1.30
CA VAL A 159 -26.02 -10.41 -0.02
C VAL A 159 -25.20 -9.15 0.18
N LEU A 160 -24.11 -9.05 -0.58
CA LEU A 160 -23.41 -7.79 -0.81
C LEU A 160 -23.75 -7.26 -2.20
N ALA A 161 -24.31 -6.06 -2.25
CA ALA A 161 -24.73 -5.43 -3.49
C ALA A 161 -23.97 -4.14 -3.83
N GLY A 162 -23.89 -3.82 -5.12
CA GLY A 162 -23.29 -2.56 -5.61
C GLY A 162 -21.78 -2.47 -5.46
N LEU A 163 -21.06 -3.59 -5.51
CA LEU A 163 -19.59 -3.62 -5.40
C LEU A 163 -18.89 -3.13 -6.68
N GLU A 164 -19.13 -1.87 -7.05
CA GLU A 164 -18.55 -1.21 -8.21
C GLU A 164 -17.34 -0.33 -7.84
N ARG A 165 -16.40 -0.15 -8.77
CA ARG A 165 -15.23 0.71 -8.54
C ARG A 165 -15.65 2.15 -8.27
N GLY A 166 -15.06 2.78 -7.27
CA GLY A 166 -15.43 4.12 -6.83
C GLY A 166 -16.66 4.17 -5.93
N GLN A 167 -17.32 3.04 -5.68
CA GLN A 167 -18.33 2.90 -4.63
C GLN A 167 -17.73 2.23 -3.40
N HIS A 168 -18.44 2.35 -2.27
CA HIS A 168 -18.08 1.69 -1.02
C HIS A 168 -19.16 0.68 -0.65
N ALA A 169 -18.72 -0.50 -0.22
CA ALA A 169 -19.63 -1.47 0.37
C ALA A 169 -20.28 -0.88 1.64
N ALA A 170 -21.57 -1.13 1.80
CA ALA A 170 -22.37 -0.64 2.92
C ALA A 170 -23.54 -1.59 3.19
N GLY A 171 -24.28 -1.35 4.28
CA GLY A 171 -25.45 -2.15 4.65
C GLY A 171 -25.16 -3.25 5.67
N PRO A 172 -26.19 -4.04 6.05
CA PRO A 172 -26.16 -4.86 7.25
C PRO A 172 -25.13 -6.01 7.18
N ALA A 173 -25.06 -6.74 6.06
CA ALA A 173 -24.07 -7.80 5.90
C ALA A 173 -22.63 -7.28 5.92
N PHE A 174 -22.39 -6.10 5.33
CA PHE A 174 -21.08 -5.46 5.36
C PHE A 174 -20.70 -5.00 6.78
N GLN A 175 -21.61 -4.33 7.49
CA GLN A 175 -21.36 -3.85 8.86
C GLN A 175 -21.05 -5.01 9.82
N GLU A 176 -21.79 -6.10 9.71
CA GLU A 176 -21.57 -7.30 10.52
C GLU A 176 -20.21 -7.96 10.18
N LEU A 177 -19.85 -8.02 8.90
CA LEU A 177 -18.53 -8.53 8.46
C LEU A 177 -17.39 -7.68 9.02
N VAL A 178 -17.52 -6.35 9.04
CA VAL A 178 -16.55 -5.44 9.67
C VAL A 178 -16.46 -5.73 11.16
N ALA A 179 -17.57 -5.96 11.86
CA ALA A 179 -17.56 -6.28 13.28
C ALA A 179 -16.88 -7.62 13.59
N TRP A 180 -17.04 -8.63 12.74
CA TRP A 180 -16.36 -9.92 12.87
C TRP A 180 -14.86 -9.79 12.67
N LEU A 181 -14.44 -9.09 11.61
CA LEU A 181 -13.02 -8.87 11.34
C LEU A 181 -12.37 -8.02 12.43
N ALA A 182 -13.06 -7.00 12.93
CA ALA A 182 -12.56 -6.19 14.05
C ALA A 182 -12.27 -7.08 15.26
N ARG A 183 -13.22 -7.92 15.70
CA ARG A 183 -13.03 -8.86 16.81
C ARG A 183 -11.91 -9.88 16.55
N LEU A 184 -11.82 -10.40 15.33
CA LEU A 184 -10.78 -11.34 14.95
C LEU A 184 -9.39 -10.71 15.03
N PHE A 185 -9.26 -9.45 14.65
CA PHE A 185 -7.99 -8.72 14.63
C PHE A 185 -7.65 -8.05 15.96
N ASP A 186 -8.61 -7.94 16.87
CA ASP A 186 -8.48 -7.20 18.13
C ASP A 186 -7.48 -7.84 19.12
N TYR A 187 -7.31 -9.16 19.05
CA TYR A 187 -6.68 -10.01 20.07
C TYR A 187 -5.25 -9.65 20.52
N SER A 188 -4.61 -8.63 19.95
CA SER A 188 -3.32 -8.14 20.43
C SER A 188 -2.99 -6.75 19.89
N ALA A 189 -3.95 -5.93 19.44
CA ALA A 189 -3.65 -4.68 18.74
C ALA A 189 -2.71 -3.75 19.54
N ALA A 190 -3.01 -3.54 20.84
CA ALA A 190 -2.20 -2.73 21.73
C ALA A 190 -0.84 -3.40 22.07
N GLU A 191 -0.84 -4.70 22.34
CA GLU A 191 0.37 -5.47 22.64
C GLU A 191 1.33 -5.55 21.45
N ARG A 192 0.78 -5.72 20.24
CA ARG A 192 1.52 -5.72 18.97
C ARG A 192 2.09 -4.37 18.66
N ARG A 193 1.29 -3.31 18.84
CA ARG A 193 1.79 -1.94 18.76
C ARG A 193 2.96 -1.76 19.73
N ALA A 194 2.79 -2.12 21.00
CA ALA A 194 3.87 -2.03 21.99
C ALA A 194 5.10 -2.86 21.57
N LEU A 195 4.91 -4.07 21.06
CA LEU A 195 6.00 -4.91 20.55
C LEU A 195 6.75 -4.24 19.40
N HIS A 196 6.04 -3.70 18.40
CA HIS A 196 6.67 -3.01 17.28
C HIS A 196 7.42 -1.76 17.73
N LEU A 197 6.84 -0.96 18.63
CA LEU A 197 7.50 0.23 19.15
C LEU A 197 8.74 -0.12 19.99
N ASN A 198 8.67 -1.19 20.80
CA ASN A 198 9.83 -1.67 21.58
C ASN A 198 10.94 -2.25 20.70
N GLN A 199 10.61 -2.70 19.48
CA GLN A 199 11.56 -3.19 18.48
C GLN A 199 12.06 -2.10 17.54
N ALA A 200 11.65 -0.84 17.74
CA ALA A 200 12.06 0.26 16.88
C ALA A 200 13.60 0.44 16.95
N PRO A 201 14.29 0.55 15.80
CA PRO A 201 15.76 0.65 15.79
C PRO A 201 16.31 2.01 16.24
N ALA A 202 15.45 3.01 16.47
CA ALA A 202 15.84 4.34 16.92
C ALA A 202 15.07 4.74 18.19
N GLU A 203 15.73 5.51 19.05
CA GLU A 203 15.14 6.02 20.30
C GLU A 203 13.91 6.90 20.03
N LEU A 204 14.01 7.79 19.04
CA LEU A 204 12.88 8.62 18.63
C LEU A 204 11.97 7.88 17.65
N VAL A 205 10.86 7.35 18.20
CA VAL A 205 9.80 6.71 17.42
C VAL A 205 8.67 7.69 17.15
N VAL A 206 8.42 7.97 15.86
CA VAL A 206 7.36 8.85 15.40
C VAL A 206 6.15 8.01 14.99
N GLU A 207 5.12 8.02 15.82
CA GLU A 207 3.83 7.42 15.49
C GLU A 207 2.97 8.39 14.69
N LEU A 208 2.84 8.16 13.38
CA LEU A 208 2.23 9.10 12.45
C LEU A 208 0.81 9.51 12.86
N GLU A 209 -0.04 8.55 13.23
CA GLU A 209 -1.42 8.85 13.64
C GLU A 209 -1.48 9.76 14.88
N ARG A 210 -0.65 9.47 15.89
CA ARG A 210 -0.57 10.28 17.11
C ARG A 210 0.04 11.65 16.85
N LEU A 211 1.06 11.73 15.99
CA LEU A 211 1.66 12.99 15.57
C LEU A 211 0.64 13.86 14.83
N GLY A 212 -0.06 13.29 13.85
CA GLY A 212 -1.07 13.99 13.06
C GLY A 212 -2.22 14.51 13.93
N ALA A 213 -2.73 13.68 14.84
CA ALA A 213 -3.76 14.07 15.80
C ALA A 213 -3.25 15.15 16.78
N GLY A 214 -2.05 14.96 17.34
CA GLY A 214 -1.44 15.89 18.29
C GLY A 214 -1.15 17.27 17.71
N LEU A 215 -0.81 17.33 16.42
CA LEU A 215 -0.61 18.59 15.69
C LEU A 215 -1.92 19.14 15.09
N ASN A 216 -3.03 18.41 15.17
CA ASN A 216 -4.30 18.75 14.51
C ASN A 216 -4.10 19.08 13.02
N VAL A 217 -3.46 18.14 12.30
CA VAL A 217 -3.13 18.26 10.86
C VAL A 217 -3.74 17.15 10.00
N LEU A 218 -4.58 16.30 10.61
CA LEU A 218 -5.38 15.32 9.91
C LEU A 218 -6.75 15.92 9.58
N ASP A 219 -7.32 15.52 8.46
CA ASP A 219 -8.68 15.94 8.09
C ASP A 219 -9.78 15.14 8.83
N ALA A 220 -11.04 15.42 8.51
CA ALA A 220 -12.19 14.74 9.10
C ALA A 220 -12.21 13.22 8.82
N GLN A 221 -11.47 12.76 7.81
CA GLN A 221 -11.32 11.36 7.43
C GLN A 221 -10.04 10.73 8.01
N GLN A 222 -9.31 11.45 8.87
CA GLN A 222 -8.02 11.06 9.42
C GLN A 222 -6.93 10.89 8.35
N GLU A 223 -7.03 11.62 7.24
CA GLU A 223 -6.04 11.63 6.16
C GLU A 223 -5.09 12.83 6.28
N TRP A 224 -3.89 12.67 5.72
CA TRP A 224 -2.84 13.69 5.75
C TRP A 224 -2.98 14.70 4.61
N HIS A 225 -2.92 15.99 4.92
CA HIS A 225 -2.86 17.05 3.92
C HIS A 225 -1.41 17.56 3.71
N PRO A 226 -0.97 17.86 2.47
CA PRO A 226 0.38 18.38 2.20
C PRO A 226 0.79 19.61 3.01
N ASP A 227 -0.15 20.53 3.28
CA ASP A 227 0.08 21.74 4.07
C ASP A 227 0.48 21.44 5.53
N ALA A 228 0.34 20.18 5.98
CA ALA A 228 0.84 19.72 7.27
C ALA A 228 2.38 19.65 7.32
N LEU A 229 3.05 19.49 6.18
CA LEU A 229 4.49 19.19 6.12
C LEU A 229 5.35 20.20 6.89
N PRO A 230 5.22 21.53 6.69
CA PRO A 230 6.04 22.50 7.44
C PRO A 230 5.92 22.30 8.95
N ARG A 231 4.69 22.18 9.47
CA ARG A 231 4.45 21.99 10.92
C ARG A 231 5.01 20.68 11.45
N VAL A 232 4.92 19.61 10.67
CA VAL A 232 5.48 18.30 11.03
C VAL A 232 7.00 18.35 11.08
N LEU A 233 7.64 18.95 10.08
CA LEU A 233 9.09 19.04 10.01
C LEU A 233 9.65 19.99 11.07
N ASP A 234 8.96 21.10 11.37
CA ASP A 234 9.34 22.02 12.44
C ASP A 234 9.26 21.37 13.83
N TYR A 235 8.31 20.44 14.04
CA TYR A 235 8.14 19.73 15.30
C TYR A 235 9.23 18.66 15.54
N LEU A 236 9.75 18.04 14.48
CA LEU A 236 10.69 16.92 14.58
C LEU A 236 12.15 17.40 14.48
N PRO A 237 13.09 16.73 15.17
CA PRO A 237 14.49 17.14 15.13
C PRO A 237 15.11 16.87 13.75
N VAL A 238 15.77 17.91 13.20
CA VAL A 238 16.50 17.83 11.93
C VAL A 238 17.77 16.98 12.12
N GLY A 239 18.04 16.09 11.16
CA GLY A 239 19.30 15.36 11.07
C GLY A 239 19.52 14.26 12.11
N GLN A 240 18.52 13.99 12.96
CA GLN A 240 18.57 12.96 13.99
C GLN A 240 17.99 11.62 13.49
N PRO A 241 18.41 10.47 14.06
CA PRO A 241 17.79 9.19 13.78
C PRO A 241 16.28 9.19 14.06
N LEU A 242 15.47 8.74 13.10
CA LEU A 242 14.02 8.64 13.24
C LEU A 242 13.52 7.24 12.88
N ALA A 243 12.66 6.67 13.72
CA ALA A 243 11.87 5.48 13.39
C ALA A 243 10.40 5.85 13.21
N VAL A 244 9.87 5.73 11.99
CA VAL A 244 8.50 6.13 11.65
C VAL A 244 7.57 4.92 11.65
N TYR A 245 6.55 4.96 12.50
CA TYR A 245 5.54 3.92 12.65
C TYR A 245 4.15 4.43 12.22
N GLY A 246 3.42 3.59 11.49
CA GLY A 246 2.02 3.84 11.14
C GLY A 246 1.80 4.18 9.67
N ARG A 247 0.60 4.64 9.33
CA ARG A 247 0.19 4.89 7.94
C ARG A 247 0.42 6.34 7.56
N GLY A 248 0.94 6.54 6.35
CA GLY A 248 1.18 7.86 5.78
C GLY A 248 1.40 7.78 4.28
N PRO A 249 1.18 8.88 3.56
CA PRO A 249 1.43 8.94 2.13
C PRO A 249 2.94 8.91 1.83
N ASN A 250 3.30 8.53 0.61
CA ASN A 250 4.70 8.46 0.16
C ASN A 250 5.45 9.79 0.32
N TRP A 251 4.80 10.92 0.05
CA TRP A 251 5.39 12.25 0.21
C TRP A 251 5.75 12.57 1.66
N LEU A 252 4.97 12.09 2.65
CA LEU A 252 5.26 12.32 4.07
C LEU A 252 6.49 11.51 4.49
N TYR A 253 6.50 10.22 4.18
CA TYR A 253 7.64 9.34 4.44
C TYR A 253 8.92 9.86 3.78
N ALA A 254 8.84 10.29 2.52
CA ALA A 254 9.98 10.84 1.80
C ALA A 254 10.49 12.16 2.41
N ALA A 255 9.60 13.06 2.83
CA ALA A 255 9.96 14.28 3.53
C ALA A 255 10.68 13.98 4.86
N LEU A 256 10.12 13.07 5.66
CA LEU A 256 10.73 12.64 6.93
C LEU A 256 12.09 11.96 6.72
N ALA A 257 12.24 11.15 5.67
CA ALA A 257 13.51 10.51 5.32
C ALA A 257 14.59 11.53 4.93
N CYS A 258 14.22 12.60 4.23
CA CYS A 258 15.09 13.75 3.96
C CYS A 258 15.43 14.52 5.24
N HIS A 259 14.44 14.77 6.10
CA HIS A 259 14.58 15.54 7.34
C HIS A 259 15.50 14.87 8.34
N ALA A 260 15.45 13.54 8.45
CA ALA A 260 16.31 12.75 9.32
C ALA A 260 17.78 12.76 8.88
N HIS A 261 18.11 13.11 7.63
CA HIS A 261 19.48 13.04 7.12
C HIS A 261 20.39 14.11 7.76
N PRO A 262 21.63 13.80 8.21
CA PRO A 262 22.40 12.57 7.95
C PRO A 262 22.09 11.38 8.87
N GLY A 263 21.29 11.58 9.92
CA GLY A 263 20.78 10.51 10.77
C GLY A 263 20.11 9.36 10.01
N ALA A 264 20.08 8.21 10.68
CA ALA A 264 19.43 7.00 10.20
C ALA A 264 17.92 7.23 10.08
N PHE A 265 17.29 6.55 9.14
CA PHE A 265 15.84 6.60 8.97
C PHE A 265 15.32 5.17 8.91
N TYR A 266 14.31 4.89 9.72
CA TYR A 266 13.63 3.61 9.77
C TYR A 266 12.16 3.82 9.48
N GLN A 267 11.55 2.91 8.74
CA GLN A 267 10.10 2.86 8.54
C GLN A 267 9.57 1.48 8.89
N PHE A 268 8.39 1.44 9.49
CA PHE A 268 7.68 0.19 9.69
C PHE A 268 6.89 -0.17 8.44
N ASP A 269 7.27 -1.25 7.77
CA ASP A 269 6.53 -1.86 6.68
C ASP A 269 5.60 -2.96 7.22
N SER A 270 4.33 -2.91 6.86
CA SER A 270 3.32 -3.85 7.36
C SER A 270 3.49 -5.29 6.88
N ARG A 271 4.37 -5.55 5.91
CA ARG A 271 4.75 -6.89 5.46
C ARG A 271 6.08 -7.33 6.08
N LEU A 272 7.04 -6.41 6.16
CA LEU A 272 8.45 -6.75 6.41
C LEU A 272 8.96 -6.31 7.79
N GLY A 273 8.19 -5.54 8.55
CA GLY A 273 8.62 -4.97 9.83
C GLY A 273 9.47 -3.71 9.66
N TRP A 274 10.41 -3.46 10.57
CA TRP A 274 11.29 -2.29 10.52
C TRP A 274 12.33 -2.40 9.43
N LEU A 275 12.38 -1.40 8.54
CA LEU A 275 13.31 -1.33 7.40
C LEU A 275 14.07 -0.01 7.39
N GLU A 276 15.28 -0.05 6.85
CA GLU A 276 16.01 1.14 6.41
C GLU A 276 15.76 1.40 4.91
N PRO A 277 15.86 2.65 4.43
CA PRO A 277 15.98 2.89 3.01
C PRO A 277 17.25 2.20 2.48
N PRO A 278 17.15 1.34 1.45
CA PRO A 278 18.32 0.64 0.92
C PRO A 278 19.35 1.64 0.39
N PRO A 279 20.66 1.33 0.48
CA PRO A 279 21.69 2.15 -0.13
C PRO A 279 21.46 2.31 -1.63
N THR A 280 21.71 3.52 -2.16
CA THR A 280 21.55 3.83 -3.58
C THR A 280 22.83 4.36 -4.19
N ILE A 281 23.14 3.95 -5.42
CA ILE A 281 24.31 4.45 -6.16
C ILE A 281 23.86 4.96 -7.55
N PRO A 282 24.14 6.22 -7.90
CA PRO A 282 23.91 6.71 -9.26
C PRO A 282 24.78 5.96 -10.28
N GLN A 283 24.17 5.30 -11.26
CA GLN A 283 24.87 4.54 -12.30
C GLN A 283 24.13 4.60 -13.64
N ALA A 284 24.84 4.66 -14.76
CA ALA A 284 24.22 4.71 -16.09
C ALA A 284 23.43 3.42 -16.42
N ASN A 285 23.88 2.27 -15.93
CA ASN A 285 23.28 0.95 -16.14
C ASN A 285 22.27 0.55 -15.03
N PHE A 286 21.54 1.52 -14.46
CA PHE A 286 20.57 1.30 -13.38
C PHE A 286 19.36 0.42 -13.77
N GLN A 287 19.20 0.12 -15.06
CA GLN A 287 17.97 -0.46 -15.61
C GLN A 287 17.68 -1.92 -15.21
N THR A 288 18.57 -2.53 -14.43
CA THR A 288 18.41 -3.91 -13.94
C THR A 288 17.22 -4.06 -13.00
N LEU A 289 17.03 -3.11 -12.08
CA LEU A 289 15.92 -3.15 -11.10
C LEU A 289 14.86 -2.10 -11.37
N LEU A 290 15.22 -0.99 -12.02
CA LEU A 290 14.34 0.16 -12.22
C LEU A 290 14.32 0.59 -13.67
N ARG A 291 13.12 0.73 -14.24
CA ARG A 291 12.93 1.45 -15.51
C ARG A 291 12.65 2.91 -15.20
N ALA A 292 13.25 3.81 -15.98
CA ALA A 292 13.07 5.24 -15.84
C ALA A 292 12.66 5.87 -17.16
N GLU A 293 11.79 6.86 -17.07
CA GLU A 293 11.43 7.75 -18.17
C GLU A 293 11.63 9.20 -17.71
N TRP A 294 12.39 9.95 -18.50
CA TRP A 294 12.67 11.36 -18.25
C TRP A 294 11.74 12.24 -19.06
N ARG A 295 11.23 13.30 -18.44
CA ARG A 295 10.47 14.34 -19.13
C ARG A 295 10.91 15.71 -18.66
N TYR A 296 11.33 16.54 -19.60
CA TYR A 296 11.79 17.89 -19.33
C TYR A 296 10.61 18.87 -19.46
N ALA A 297 10.42 19.67 -18.43
CA ALA A 297 9.59 20.86 -18.43
C ALA A 297 10.48 22.10 -18.25
N PRO A 298 10.03 23.31 -18.63
CA PRO A 298 10.87 24.51 -18.59
C PRO A 298 11.62 24.75 -17.26
N ASP A 299 10.97 24.46 -16.12
CA ASP A 299 11.54 24.68 -14.78
C ASP A 299 11.62 23.41 -13.92
N ALA A 300 11.42 22.23 -14.52
CA ALA A 300 11.41 20.97 -13.79
C ALA A 300 11.81 19.77 -14.65
N LEU A 301 12.45 18.81 -14.00
CA LEU A 301 12.67 17.47 -14.54
C LEU A 301 11.70 16.51 -13.87
N SER A 302 10.90 15.81 -14.65
CA SER A 302 10.08 14.70 -14.17
C SER A 302 10.79 13.39 -14.44
N LEU A 303 10.96 12.57 -13.41
CA LEU A 303 11.52 11.24 -13.47
C LEU A 303 10.43 10.23 -13.06
N THR A 304 9.90 9.50 -14.05
CA THR A 304 8.94 8.43 -13.82
C THR A 304 9.68 7.10 -13.65
N LEU A 305 9.51 6.45 -12.51
CA LEU A 305 10.18 5.21 -12.14
C LEU A 305 9.20 4.04 -12.03
N GLN A 306 9.62 2.88 -12.50
CA GLN A 306 8.89 1.63 -12.37
C GLN A 306 9.87 0.51 -12.03
N LEU A 307 9.40 -0.52 -11.32
CA LEU A 307 10.20 -1.73 -11.15
C LEU A 307 10.37 -2.42 -12.51
N ALA A 308 11.56 -2.96 -12.77
CA ALA A 308 11.84 -3.72 -13.99
C ALA A 308 11.04 -5.03 -14.04
N ASP A 309 10.83 -5.64 -12.86
CA ASP A 309 9.99 -6.80 -12.62
C ASP A 309 8.80 -6.46 -11.72
N SER A 310 7.81 -7.36 -11.64
CA SER A 310 6.62 -7.12 -10.82
C SER A 310 6.91 -7.09 -9.32
N TYR A 311 8.02 -7.72 -8.89
CA TYR A 311 8.54 -7.71 -7.50
C TYR A 311 9.95 -7.14 -7.41
N LEU A 312 10.24 -6.63 -6.21
CA LEU A 312 11.60 -6.38 -5.77
C LEU A 312 11.71 -6.85 -4.31
N ASP A 313 12.51 -7.89 -4.07
CA ASP A 313 12.65 -8.48 -2.74
C ASP A 313 13.64 -7.68 -1.89
N TYR A 314 13.16 -7.01 -0.85
CA TYR A 314 13.98 -6.18 0.02
C TYR A 314 15.15 -6.96 0.65
N SER A 315 14.96 -8.23 1.03
CA SER A 315 16.02 -9.01 1.70
C SER A 315 17.21 -9.34 0.81
N GLU A 316 17.04 -9.27 -0.51
CA GLU A 316 18.11 -9.55 -1.49
C GLU A 316 18.85 -8.27 -1.91
N ILE A 317 18.33 -7.10 -1.53
CA ILE A 317 18.90 -5.80 -1.91
C ILE A 317 20.09 -5.48 -1.00
N LYS A 318 21.27 -5.45 -1.62
CA LYS A 318 22.47 -4.86 -1.00
C LYS A 318 22.58 -3.37 -1.31
N THR A 319 22.36 -3.04 -2.58
CA THR A 319 22.43 -1.68 -3.13
C THR A 319 21.51 -1.57 -4.33
N ILE A 320 20.90 -0.41 -4.54
CA ILE A 320 20.08 -0.11 -5.70
C ILE A 320 20.81 0.88 -6.61
N ALA A 321 21.06 0.47 -7.85
CA ALA A 321 21.49 1.40 -8.88
C ALA A 321 20.33 2.33 -9.24
N ILE A 322 20.59 3.64 -9.23
CA ILE A 322 19.58 4.66 -9.55
C ILE A 322 20.05 5.52 -10.73
N PRO A 323 19.12 6.15 -11.48
CA PRO A 323 19.50 7.03 -12.58
C PRO A 323 20.35 8.22 -12.08
N PRO A 324 21.48 8.55 -12.73
CA PRO A 324 22.17 9.80 -12.47
C PRO A 324 21.27 10.96 -12.90
N LEU A 325 21.19 12.01 -12.09
CA LEU A 325 20.40 13.19 -12.44
C LEU A 325 21.21 14.12 -13.35
N PRO A 326 20.63 14.62 -14.45
CA PRO A 326 21.16 15.81 -15.11
C PRO A 326 21.00 17.03 -14.19
N GLN A 327 21.72 18.13 -14.48
CA GLN A 327 21.55 19.37 -13.73
C GLN A 327 20.10 19.84 -13.83
N THR A 328 19.43 19.95 -12.68
CA THR A 328 18.06 20.43 -12.58
C THR A 328 17.86 21.18 -11.27
N HIS A 329 17.04 22.23 -11.31
CA HIS A 329 16.64 22.97 -10.12
C HIS A 329 15.46 22.27 -9.41
N THR A 330 14.50 21.76 -10.17
CA THR A 330 13.31 21.07 -9.65
C THR A 330 13.27 19.64 -10.16
N LEU A 331 13.17 18.66 -9.26
CA LEU A 331 12.94 17.25 -9.59
C LEU A 331 11.55 16.83 -9.11
N ILE A 332 10.75 16.28 -10.01
CA ILE A 332 9.47 15.64 -9.71
C ILE A 332 9.68 14.14 -9.88
N LEU A 333 9.55 13.39 -8.80
CA LEU A 333 9.54 11.94 -8.86
C LEU A 333 8.10 11.44 -9.04
N ASN A 334 7.93 10.51 -9.98
CA ASN A 334 6.66 9.87 -10.31
C ASN A 334 6.87 8.37 -10.44
N GLY A 335 5.83 7.56 -10.28
CA GLY A 335 5.91 6.12 -10.47
C GLY A 335 5.09 5.29 -9.50
N LYS A 336 5.23 3.97 -9.63
CA LYS A 336 4.63 3.00 -8.72
C LYS A 336 5.74 2.16 -8.10
N LEU A 337 6.18 2.58 -6.92
CA LEU A 337 7.27 1.96 -6.18
C LEU A 337 6.84 1.63 -4.73
N PRO A 338 7.46 0.64 -4.08
CA PRO A 338 7.33 0.43 -2.64
C PRO A 338 7.73 1.67 -1.84
N LEU A 339 7.13 1.84 -0.65
CA LEU A 339 7.36 3.01 0.20
C LEU A 339 8.84 3.18 0.61
N TRP A 340 9.51 2.08 0.98
CA TRP A 340 10.93 2.09 1.34
C TRP A 340 11.85 2.52 0.19
N LEU A 341 11.42 2.34 -1.07
CA LEU A 341 12.16 2.81 -2.23
C LEU A 341 11.96 4.30 -2.45
N TRP A 342 10.75 4.82 -2.18
CA TRP A 342 10.50 6.27 -2.18
C TRP A 342 11.41 7.01 -1.19
N THR A 343 11.58 6.47 0.02
CA THR A 343 12.46 7.08 1.02
C THR A 343 13.93 7.02 0.64
N ALA A 344 14.35 5.95 -0.05
CA ALA A 344 15.72 5.82 -0.55
C ALA A 344 16.01 6.84 -1.66
N LEU A 345 15.11 6.94 -2.65
CA LEU A 345 15.23 7.90 -3.74
C LEU A 345 15.19 9.35 -3.24
N ALA A 346 14.32 9.64 -2.28
CA ALA A 346 14.24 10.97 -1.69
C ALA A 346 15.56 11.37 -1.01
N ARG A 347 16.15 10.46 -0.21
CA ARG A 347 17.47 10.69 0.41
C ARG A 347 18.59 10.83 -0.61
N ALA A 348 18.58 10.02 -1.66
CA ALA A 348 19.60 10.06 -2.72
C ALA A 348 19.57 11.39 -3.49
N TYR A 349 18.37 11.83 -3.87
CA TYR A 349 18.15 13.03 -4.67
C TYR A 349 17.92 14.29 -3.84
N ARG A 350 18.09 14.23 -2.51
CA ARG A 350 17.88 15.37 -1.61
C ARG A 350 18.74 16.59 -1.94
N HIS A 351 19.78 16.48 -2.75
CA HIS A 351 20.68 17.58 -3.07
C HIS A 351 20.12 18.56 -4.12
N VAL A 352 19.05 18.19 -4.84
CA VAL A 352 18.38 19.10 -5.79
C VAL A 352 17.74 20.29 -5.06
N ALA A 353 17.64 21.45 -5.70
CA ALA A 353 17.14 22.65 -5.03
C ALA A 353 15.68 22.52 -4.58
N ARG A 354 14.85 21.84 -5.38
CA ARG A 354 13.45 21.53 -5.05
C ARG A 354 13.11 20.10 -5.46
N LEU A 355 12.65 19.29 -4.51
CA LEU A 355 12.26 17.90 -4.71
C LEU A 355 10.77 17.72 -4.41
N ALA A 356 10.05 17.12 -5.35
CA ALA A 356 8.62 16.87 -5.23
C ALA A 356 8.25 15.42 -5.61
N ILE A 357 7.14 14.93 -5.06
CA ILE A 357 6.58 13.61 -5.37
C ILE A 357 5.19 13.79 -5.98
N TYR A 358 4.96 13.21 -7.15
CA TYR A 358 3.65 13.22 -7.80
C TYR A 358 2.64 12.35 -7.03
N GLN A 359 1.47 12.94 -6.75
CA GLN A 359 0.35 12.28 -6.08
C GLN A 359 -0.89 12.35 -6.98
N PRO A 360 -1.26 11.25 -7.69
CA PRO A 360 -2.39 11.23 -8.61
C PRO A 360 -3.71 11.70 -8.00
N GLN A 361 -3.97 11.36 -6.74
CA GLN A 361 -5.18 11.71 -5.99
C GLN A 361 -5.32 13.22 -5.78
N LEU A 362 -4.20 13.96 -5.80
CA LEU A 362 -4.16 15.41 -5.61
C LEU A 362 -3.97 16.16 -6.94
N ALA A 363 -3.87 15.44 -8.06
CA ALA A 363 -3.60 15.97 -9.40
C ALA A 363 -2.40 16.94 -9.43
N GLY A 364 -1.32 16.60 -8.72
CA GLY A 364 -0.13 17.45 -8.64
C GLY A 364 1.02 16.80 -7.90
N ALA A 365 2.17 17.47 -7.89
CA ALA A 365 3.36 17.03 -7.19
C ALA A 365 3.58 17.82 -5.90
N ILE A 366 3.79 17.13 -4.79
CA ILE A 366 3.96 17.72 -3.47
C ILE A 366 5.44 17.97 -3.22
N VAL A 367 5.81 19.22 -2.92
CA VAL A 367 7.20 19.57 -2.57
C VAL A 367 7.51 19.02 -1.18
N ILE A 368 8.44 18.05 -1.13
CA ILE A 368 8.84 17.38 0.11
C ILE A 368 10.13 17.95 0.71
N ARG A 369 10.92 18.66 -0.11
CA ARG A 369 12.14 19.37 0.28
C ARG A 369 12.38 20.54 -0.67
N SER A 370 12.77 21.68 -0.13
CA SER A 370 13.27 22.82 -0.91
C SER A 370 14.38 23.56 -0.17
N HIS A 371 15.26 24.25 -0.91
CA HIS A 371 16.16 25.26 -0.36
C HIS A 371 15.42 26.50 0.15
N ASN A 372 14.19 26.72 -0.31
CA ASN A 372 13.26 27.69 0.25
C ASN A 372 12.20 26.96 1.08
N PRO A 373 12.29 26.96 2.43
CA PRO A 373 11.40 26.18 3.29
C PRO A 373 9.91 26.48 3.11
N ASN A 374 9.56 27.71 2.69
CA ASN A 374 8.18 28.14 2.47
C ASN A 374 7.48 27.38 1.33
N GLU A 375 8.23 26.66 0.50
CA GLU A 375 7.69 25.86 -0.60
C GLU A 375 7.34 24.44 -0.15
N ILE A 376 7.81 23.98 1.01
CA ILE A 376 7.54 22.63 1.50
C ILE A 376 6.03 22.49 1.77
N GLY A 377 5.43 21.39 1.32
CA GLY A 377 3.98 21.19 1.35
C GLY A 377 3.23 21.75 0.15
N ALA A 378 3.84 22.67 -0.62
CA ALA A 378 3.19 23.24 -1.79
C ALA A 378 2.92 22.18 -2.87
N ARG A 379 1.79 22.34 -3.57
CA ARG A 379 1.41 21.50 -4.70
C ARG A 379 1.80 22.17 -6.02
N LEU A 380 2.72 21.55 -6.75
CA LEU A 380 3.07 21.91 -8.13
C LEU A 380 2.01 21.33 -9.07
N LEU A 381 1.51 22.16 -9.99
CA LEU A 381 0.66 21.70 -11.08
C LEU A 381 1.49 20.82 -12.02
N TYR A 382 1.14 19.55 -12.08
CA TYR A 382 1.79 18.56 -12.93
C TYR A 382 0.72 17.58 -13.43
N ASP A 383 0.63 17.44 -14.75
CA ASP A 383 -0.28 16.48 -15.38
C ASP A 383 0.54 15.34 -16.00
N ALA A 384 0.46 14.17 -15.38
CA ALA A 384 1.12 12.96 -15.88
C ALA A 384 0.61 12.54 -17.29
N ARG A 385 -0.59 12.97 -17.70
CA ARG A 385 -1.23 12.63 -18.99
C ARG A 385 -0.71 13.51 -20.12
N ARG A 386 -0.69 14.84 -19.97
CA ARG A 386 -0.11 15.77 -20.97
C ARG A 386 1.37 15.52 -21.25
N ALA A 387 2.06 14.95 -20.28
CA ALA A 387 3.46 14.59 -20.42
C ALA A 387 3.66 13.32 -21.30
N ALA A 388 2.62 12.53 -21.60
CA ALA A 388 2.70 11.35 -22.46
C ALA A 388 2.64 11.67 -23.96
N ASP A 389 2.22 12.88 -24.34
CA ASP A 389 2.11 13.32 -25.73
C ASP A 389 3.40 13.96 -26.29
N GLN A 390 4.47 14.07 -25.50
CA GLN A 390 5.77 14.57 -25.97
C GLN A 390 6.83 13.48 -25.83
N THR A 391 6.77 12.53 -26.76
CA THR A 391 7.83 11.56 -26.99
C THR A 391 8.93 12.21 -27.85
N PHE A 392 10.18 11.80 -27.59
CA PHE A 392 11.43 12.01 -28.34
C PHE A 392 12.25 13.26 -27.99
N PHE A 393 13.27 13.07 -27.16
CA PHE A 393 14.67 13.05 -27.63
C PHE A 393 15.46 12.02 -26.81
N ASN A 394 15.98 11.00 -27.48
CA ASN A 394 17.06 10.17 -26.94
C ASN A 394 18.35 10.98 -27.04
N LEU A 395 18.99 11.23 -25.89
CA LEU A 395 20.42 11.54 -25.81
C LEU A 395 21.04 10.68 -24.71
#